data_AF-A0A7X5TT61-F1
#
_entry.id   AF-A0A7X5TT61-F1
#
_cell.length_a   1.000
_cell.length_b   1.000
_cell.length_c   1.000
_cell.angle_alpha   90.00
_cell.angle_beta   90.00
_cell.angle_gamma   90.00
#
_symmetry.space_group_name_H-M   'P 1'
#
loop_
_entity.id
_entity.type
_entity.pdbx_description
1 polymer ?
#
loop_
_entity_poly.entity_id
_entity_poly.type
_entity_poly.pdbx_seq_one_letter_code
_entity_poly.pdbx_strand_id
1 'polypeptide(L)'
;MKTLFLAIRAGDFDKVESLLDRKPELVGAIASPPPKKDTGQQPLGVAIKTRHLAIAQLLLDRGADVNFIEAEGVEGRMPVIIDAIDACVATVVGPAANEERAASNLAFLRTMIDAGAVVTRAHPDTGNPLLVSAFRTVNYWATGPCDQAQLDRLSAVFRVLIEAGADPDEPFEWVDVMAATKERIPRGTVTPREALTKYYRQSFGELMLQMLAMAEAEAPRRTTSRLGLFRRATR
;
A
#
# COMPACT_ATOMS: atom_id res chain seq x y z
N MET A 1 -2.04 18.52 18.58
CA MET A 1 -2.23 18.16 17.16
C MET A 1 -1.11 18.70 16.27
N LYS A 2 -1.07 20.00 15.90
CA LYS A 2 -0.03 20.54 14.99
C LYS A 2 1.41 20.22 15.41
N THR A 3 1.72 20.33 16.70
CA THR A 3 3.04 20.01 17.27
C THR A 3 3.44 18.55 17.07
N LEU A 4 2.48 17.61 17.10
CA LEU A 4 2.76 16.18 16.87
C LEU A 4 3.23 15.96 15.43
N PHE A 5 2.48 16.46 14.44
CA PHE A 5 2.87 16.31 13.03
C PHE A 5 4.21 16.96 12.73
N LEU A 6 4.53 18.12 13.31
CA LEU A 6 5.86 18.73 13.16
C LEU A 6 6.97 17.86 13.75
N ALA A 7 6.76 17.29 14.94
CA ALA A 7 7.72 16.38 15.58
C ALA A 7 7.93 15.10 14.75
N ILE A 8 6.84 14.51 14.23
CA ILE A 8 6.90 13.35 13.33
C ILE A 8 7.76 13.68 12.12
N ARG A 9 7.48 14.77 11.41
CA ARG A 9 8.25 15.14 10.21
C ARG A 9 9.73 15.38 10.50
N ALA A 10 10.04 15.92 11.68
CA ALA A 10 11.41 16.15 12.13
C ALA A 10 12.13 14.85 12.56
N GLY A 11 11.41 13.74 12.73
CA GLY A 11 11.97 12.50 13.27
C GLY A 11 12.26 12.56 14.77
N ASP A 12 11.63 13.50 15.49
CA ASP A 12 11.84 13.73 16.92
C ASP A 12 11.05 12.70 17.75
N PHE A 13 11.62 11.48 17.85
CA PHE A 13 10.98 10.34 18.50
C PHE A 13 10.57 10.65 19.94
N ASP A 14 11.50 11.16 20.76
CA ASP A 14 11.27 11.45 22.18
C ASP A 14 10.11 12.44 22.36
N LYS A 15 10.03 13.44 21.48
CA LYS A 15 8.92 14.39 21.50
C LYS A 15 7.60 13.76 21.09
N VAL A 16 7.60 12.91 20.07
CA VAL A 16 6.39 12.19 19.67
C VAL A 16 5.90 11.29 20.81
N GLU A 17 6.79 10.50 21.40
CA GLU A 17 6.48 9.65 22.55
C GLU A 17 5.90 10.46 23.71
N SER A 18 6.60 11.53 24.13
CA SER A 18 6.13 12.40 25.21
C SER A 18 4.75 13.03 24.94
N LEU A 19 4.46 13.37 23.68
CA LEU A 19 3.17 13.93 23.29
C LEU A 19 2.05 12.87 23.35
N LEU A 20 2.32 11.64 22.91
CA LEU A 20 1.36 10.53 22.95
C LEU A 20 1.13 10.04 24.37
N ASP A 21 2.15 10.04 25.23
CA ASP A 21 2.00 9.67 26.65
C ASP A 21 1.07 10.64 27.39
N ARG A 22 1.18 11.94 27.10
CA ARG A 22 0.31 12.97 27.69
C ARG A 22 -1.09 12.99 27.10
N LYS A 23 -1.23 12.62 25.83
CA LYS A 23 -2.48 12.69 25.05
C LYS A 23 -2.59 11.50 24.10
N PRO A 24 -2.96 10.31 24.61
CA PRO A 24 -3.05 9.09 23.82
C PRO A 24 -3.99 9.21 22.62
N GLU A 25 -5.04 10.04 22.71
CA GLU A 25 -5.99 10.30 21.64
C GLU A 25 -5.36 10.91 20.39
N LEU A 26 -4.15 11.48 20.49
CA LEU A 26 -3.44 12.02 19.33
C LEU A 26 -2.96 10.95 18.36
N VAL A 27 -2.95 9.66 18.73
CA VAL A 27 -2.57 8.56 17.83
C VAL A 27 -3.43 8.51 16.56
N GLY A 28 -4.72 8.85 16.70
CA GLY A 28 -5.68 8.92 15.59
C GLY A 28 -6.00 10.34 15.12
N ALA A 29 -5.17 11.33 15.48
CA ALA A 29 -5.40 12.71 15.09
C ALA A 29 -5.43 12.87 13.56
N ILE A 30 -6.25 13.80 13.04
CA ILE A 30 -6.31 14.07 11.59
C ILE A 30 -5.62 15.39 11.29
N ALA A 31 -4.61 15.37 10.43
CA ALA A 31 -3.91 16.57 10.03
C ALA A 31 -4.86 17.54 9.30
N SER A 32 -4.98 18.74 9.85
CA SER A 32 -5.68 19.85 9.22
C SER A 32 -4.66 20.80 8.57
N PRO A 33 -4.96 21.38 7.40
CA PRO A 33 -4.06 22.30 6.74
C PRO A 33 -3.80 23.57 7.58
N PRO A 34 -2.62 24.21 7.46
CA PRO A 34 -1.44 23.80 6.67
C PRO A 34 -0.46 22.86 7.43
N PRO A 35 0.34 22.05 6.70
CA PRO A 35 0.56 22.10 5.24
C PRO A 35 -0.47 21.29 4.44
N LYS A 36 -0.78 21.73 3.20
CA LYS A 36 -1.74 21.04 2.33
C LYS A 36 -1.40 19.56 2.09
N LYS A 37 -0.11 19.22 2.02
CA LYS A 37 0.40 17.88 1.69
C LYS A 37 0.06 16.77 2.70
N ASP A 38 -0.23 17.14 3.95
CA ASP A 38 -0.57 16.17 5.01
C ASP A 38 -2.09 16.19 5.30
N THR A 39 -2.88 16.94 4.53
CA THR A 39 -4.32 17.14 4.80
C THR A 39 -5.07 15.82 4.84
N GLY A 40 -5.84 15.61 5.91
CA GLY A 40 -6.67 14.42 6.08
C GLY A 40 -5.93 13.19 6.59
N GLN A 41 -4.59 13.21 6.63
CA GLN A 41 -3.79 12.06 7.03
C GLN A 41 -3.73 11.88 8.55
N GLN A 42 -3.58 10.63 8.99
CA GLN A 42 -3.23 10.29 10.37
C GLN A 42 -1.72 10.33 10.61
N PRO A 43 -1.24 10.44 11.88
CA PRO A 43 0.16 10.36 12.25
C PRO A 43 0.93 9.23 11.58
N LEU A 44 0.33 8.04 11.49
CA LEU A 44 0.96 6.85 10.93
C LEU A 44 1.38 7.08 9.46
N GLY A 45 0.46 7.55 8.62
CA GLY A 45 0.77 7.84 7.21
C GLY A 45 1.86 8.91 7.05
N VAL A 46 1.82 9.97 7.87
CA VAL A 46 2.85 11.01 7.84
C VAL A 46 4.22 10.45 8.26
N ALA A 47 4.28 9.60 9.29
CA ALA A 47 5.53 8.96 9.72
C ALA A 47 6.13 8.07 8.64
N ILE A 48 5.31 7.27 7.95
CA ILE A 48 5.73 6.40 6.84
C ILE A 48 6.25 7.25 5.67
N LYS A 49 5.47 8.23 5.20
CA LYS A 49 5.86 9.15 4.11
C LYS A 49 7.15 9.92 4.39
N THR A 50 7.38 10.28 5.65
CA THR A 50 8.61 10.97 6.08
C THR A 50 9.75 10.02 6.50
N ARG A 51 9.54 8.71 6.34
CA ARG A 51 10.53 7.64 6.50
C ARG A 51 11.04 7.48 7.94
N HIS A 52 10.20 7.79 8.92
CA HIS A 52 10.51 7.65 10.34
C HIS A 52 9.89 6.37 10.91
N LEU A 53 10.44 5.21 10.51
CA LEU A 53 9.87 3.90 10.84
C LEU A 53 9.78 3.63 12.36
N ALA A 54 10.73 4.13 13.16
CA ALA A 54 10.64 4.00 14.62
C ALA A 54 9.39 4.71 15.19
N ILE A 55 9.07 5.89 14.66
CA ILE A 55 7.86 6.63 15.02
C ILE A 55 6.61 5.90 14.48
N ALA A 56 6.67 5.37 13.26
CA ALA A 56 5.57 4.60 12.69
C ALA A 56 5.27 3.33 13.51
N GLN A 57 6.31 2.63 13.98
CA GLN A 57 6.19 1.48 14.88
C GLN A 57 5.54 1.88 16.21
N LEU A 58 6.02 2.96 16.85
CA LEU A 58 5.41 3.49 18.06
C LEU A 58 3.92 3.79 17.87
N LEU A 59 3.54 4.37 16.73
CA LEU A 59 2.13 4.67 16.43
C LEU A 59 1.29 3.40 16.28
N LEU A 60 1.80 2.36 15.62
CA LEU A 60 1.13 1.05 15.57
C LEU A 60 0.98 0.44 16.97
N ASP A 61 2.04 0.46 17.79
CA ASP A 61 2.03 -0.05 19.16
C ASP A 61 1.02 0.69 20.06
N ARG A 62 0.74 1.96 19.74
CA ARG A 62 -0.27 2.79 20.42
C ARG A 62 -1.67 2.70 19.80
N GLY A 63 -1.90 1.78 18.86
CA GLY A 63 -3.22 1.52 18.29
C GLY A 63 -3.66 2.48 17.19
N ALA A 64 -2.71 3.01 16.40
CA ALA A 64 -3.05 3.72 15.17
C ALA A 64 -3.89 2.81 14.24
N ASP A 65 -4.88 3.40 13.56
CA ASP A 65 -5.72 2.66 12.63
C ASP A 65 -4.93 2.31 11.36
N VAL A 66 -4.48 1.05 11.30
CA VAL A 66 -3.69 0.51 10.19
C VAL A 66 -4.48 0.43 8.88
N ASN A 67 -5.82 0.54 8.93
CA ASN A 67 -6.71 0.53 7.79
C ASN A 67 -7.26 1.92 7.45
N PHE A 68 -6.71 2.97 8.06
CA PHE A 68 -7.15 4.33 7.84
C PHE A 68 -7.08 4.71 6.37
N ILE A 69 -8.09 5.46 5.94
CA ILE A 69 -8.16 6.12 4.64
C ILE A 69 -8.72 7.53 4.86
N GLU A 70 -8.19 8.51 4.15
CA GLU A 70 -8.67 9.88 4.27
C GLU A 70 -10.15 10.00 3.86
N ALA A 71 -10.81 11.02 4.41
CA ALA A 71 -12.22 11.30 4.14
C ALA A 71 -12.48 11.56 2.64
N GLU A 72 -13.70 11.29 2.19
CA GLU A 72 -14.14 11.60 0.83
C GLU A 72 -13.87 13.08 0.49
N GLY A 73 -13.41 13.33 -0.74
CA GLY A 73 -13.04 14.67 -1.20
C GLY A 73 -11.62 15.12 -0.85
N VAL A 74 -10.88 14.40 -0.01
CA VAL A 74 -9.43 14.62 0.15
C VAL A 74 -8.71 14.16 -1.11
N GLU A 75 -7.99 15.07 -1.74
CA GLU A 75 -7.20 14.79 -2.94
C GLU A 75 -6.13 13.75 -2.62
N GLY A 76 -6.10 12.67 -3.39
CA GLY A 76 -5.15 11.59 -3.15
C GLY A 76 -5.43 10.81 -1.86
N ARG A 77 -6.70 10.66 -1.45
CA ARG A 77 -7.07 9.71 -0.39
C ARG A 77 -6.75 8.26 -0.77
N MET A 78 -6.06 7.54 0.09
CA MET A 78 -5.67 6.14 -0.12
C MET A 78 -5.54 5.41 1.22
N PRO A 79 -5.73 4.08 1.26
CA PRO A 79 -5.44 3.31 2.47
C PRO A 79 -3.98 3.53 2.89
N VAL A 80 -3.72 3.73 4.18
CA VAL A 80 -2.38 4.05 4.71
C VAL A 80 -1.31 3.00 4.37
N ILE A 81 -1.70 1.74 4.14
CA ILE A 81 -0.78 0.70 3.66
C ILE A 81 -0.13 1.03 2.30
N ILE A 82 -0.77 1.86 1.46
CA ILE A 82 -0.18 2.34 0.21
C ILE A 82 1.05 3.20 0.46
N ASP A 83 1.07 4.00 1.54
CA ASP A 83 2.26 4.78 1.91
C ASP A 83 3.45 3.84 2.24
N ALA A 84 3.19 2.68 2.84
CA ALA A 84 4.24 1.69 3.12
C ALA A 84 4.71 0.95 1.87
N ILE A 85 3.79 0.61 0.95
CA ILE A 85 4.13 0.03 -0.36
C ILE A 85 4.95 1.03 -1.19
N ASP A 86 4.55 2.30 -1.22
CA ASP A 86 5.27 3.38 -1.89
C ASP A 86 6.69 3.52 -1.32
N ALA A 87 6.83 3.52 0.01
CA ALA A 87 8.14 3.57 0.67
C ALA A 87 9.03 2.36 0.34
N CYS A 88 8.46 1.15 0.25
CA CYS A 88 9.18 -0.04 -0.22
C CYS A 88 9.73 0.17 -1.64
N VAL A 89 8.88 0.59 -2.58
CA VAL A 89 9.29 0.80 -3.98
C VAL A 89 10.33 1.92 -4.09
N ALA A 90 10.08 3.06 -3.43
CA ALA A 90 10.93 4.23 -3.47
C ALA A 90 12.35 3.96 -2.93
N THR A 91 12.49 3.04 -1.97
CA THR A 91 13.80 2.66 -1.40
C THR A 91 14.56 1.63 -2.24
N VAL A 92 13.93 1.03 -3.26
CA VAL A 92 14.60 0.13 -4.21
C VAL A 92 15.01 0.85 -5.49
N VAL A 93 14.14 1.70 -6.04
CA VAL A 93 14.35 2.32 -7.38
C VAL A 93 14.26 3.85 -7.39
N GLY A 94 13.91 4.49 -6.28
CA GLY A 94 13.81 5.95 -6.20
C GLY A 94 15.17 6.66 -6.05
N PRO A 95 15.20 8.02 -6.09
CA PRO A 95 16.43 8.81 -6.01
C PRO A 95 17.27 8.62 -4.74
N ALA A 96 16.67 8.02 -3.71
CA ALA A 96 17.29 7.75 -2.42
C ALA A 96 17.28 6.24 -2.12
N ALA A 97 17.42 5.41 -3.16
CA ALA A 97 17.49 3.97 -3.06
C ALA A 97 18.61 3.54 -2.09
N ASN A 98 18.30 2.58 -1.23
CA ASN A 98 19.21 2.07 -0.22
C ASN A 98 18.71 0.70 0.25
N GLU A 99 19.58 -0.31 0.19
CA GLU A 99 19.23 -1.71 0.45
C GLU A 99 18.76 -1.95 1.89
N GLU A 100 19.45 -1.39 2.88
CA GLU A 100 19.08 -1.52 4.30
C GLU A 100 17.70 -0.91 4.57
N ARG A 101 17.43 0.26 3.97
CA ARG A 101 16.12 0.90 4.04
C ARG A 101 15.07 0.08 3.32
N ALA A 102 15.37 -0.50 2.16
CA ALA A 102 14.43 -1.38 1.46
C ALA A 102 14.05 -2.59 2.32
N ALA A 103 15.03 -3.24 2.95
CA ALA A 103 14.79 -4.35 3.87
C ALA A 103 13.93 -3.92 5.07
N SER A 104 14.25 -2.77 5.68
CA SER A 104 13.50 -2.23 6.82
C SER A 104 12.06 -1.86 6.47
N ASN A 105 11.82 -1.29 5.28
CA ASN A 105 10.47 -0.95 4.82
C ASN A 105 9.65 -2.20 4.48
N LEU A 106 10.27 -3.22 3.87
CA LEU A 106 9.60 -4.49 3.62
C LEU A 106 9.21 -5.20 4.93
N ALA A 107 10.10 -5.17 5.94
CA ALA A 107 9.80 -5.68 7.27
C ALA A 107 8.64 -4.91 7.91
N PHE A 108 8.64 -3.57 7.82
CA PHE A 108 7.55 -2.75 8.34
C PHE A 108 6.21 -2.99 7.63
N LEU A 109 6.21 -3.22 6.31
CA LEU A 109 5.00 -3.61 5.57
C LEU A 109 4.43 -4.94 6.10
N ARG A 110 5.28 -5.93 6.40
CA ARG A 110 4.85 -7.17 7.06
C ARG A 110 4.25 -6.88 8.43
N THR A 111 4.87 -6.02 9.24
CA THR A 111 4.31 -5.60 10.54
C THR A 111 2.92 -4.97 10.39
N MET A 112 2.68 -4.13 9.38
CA MET A 112 1.35 -3.57 9.15
C MET A 112 0.32 -4.66 8.83
N ILE A 113 0.69 -5.64 8.01
CA ILE A 113 -0.18 -6.78 7.67
C ILE A 113 -0.47 -7.62 8.92
N ASP A 114 0.56 -7.92 9.73
CA ASP A 114 0.41 -8.66 10.99
C ASP A 114 -0.45 -7.89 12.01
N ALA A 115 -0.42 -6.55 11.96
CA ALA A 115 -1.29 -5.66 12.73
C ALA A 115 -2.73 -5.58 12.19
N GLY A 116 -3.06 -6.29 11.10
CA GLY A 116 -4.42 -6.39 10.54
C GLY A 116 -4.70 -5.45 9.37
N ALA A 117 -3.68 -4.98 8.65
CA ALA A 117 -3.89 -4.24 7.41
C ALA A 117 -4.59 -5.12 6.36
N VAL A 118 -5.70 -4.63 5.81
CA VAL A 118 -6.52 -5.36 4.85
C VAL A 118 -5.96 -5.18 3.44
N VAL A 119 -5.51 -6.26 2.83
CA VAL A 119 -4.93 -6.25 1.47
C VAL A 119 -5.94 -6.56 0.35
N THR A 120 -7.10 -7.11 0.69
CA THR A 120 -8.12 -7.60 -0.26
C THR A 120 -9.20 -6.57 -0.58
N ARG A 121 -9.31 -5.50 0.20
CA ARG A 121 -10.36 -4.50 0.02
C ARG A 121 -10.04 -3.59 -1.17
N ALA A 122 -10.98 -3.48 -2.09
CA ALA A 122 -10.90 -2.50 -3.17
C ALA A 122 -10.96 -1.06 -2.64
N HIS A 123 -10.25 -0.16 -3.31
CA HIS A 123 -10.27 1.26 -3.02
C HIS A 123 -11.70 1.81 -3.20
N PRO A 124 -12.27 2.55 -2.23
CA PRO A 124 -13.68 2.91 -2.23
C PRO A 124 -14.10 3.75 -3.45
N ASP A 125 -13.24 4.66 -3.91
CA ASP A 125 -13.59 5.56 -5.02
C ASP A 125 -13.34 4.96 -6.41
N THR A 126 -12.31 4.15 -6.55
CA THR A 126 -11.87 3.65 -7.87
C THR A 126 -12.36 2.24 -8.13
N GLY A 127 -12.65 1.46 -7.08
CA GLY A 127 -12.89 0.02 -7.19
C GLY A 127 -11.62 -0.79 -7.43
N ASN A 128 -10.44 -0.13 -7.49
CA ASN A 128 -9.19 -0.81 -7.77
C ASN A 128 -8.77 -1.67 -6.57
N PRO A 129 -8.39 -2.95 -6.78
CA PRO A 129 -7.75 -3.74 -5.75
C PRO A 129 -6.36 -3.15 -5.40
N LEU A 130 -5.87 -3.47 -4.20
CA LEU A 130 -4.61 -2.93 -3.69
C LEU A 130 -3.42 -3.20 -4.65
N LEU A 131 -3.40 -4.36 -5.32
CA LEU A 131 -2.38 -4.72 -6.31
C LEU A 131 -2.28 -3.71 -7.46
N VAL A 132 -3.41 -3.22 -7.98
CA VAL A 132 -3.40 -2.21 -9.05
C VAL A 132 -2.79 -0.89 -8.57
N SER A 133 -3.04 -0.52 -7.31
CA SER A 133 -2.40 0.64 -6.70
C SER A 133 -0.90 0.40 -6.47
N ALA A 134 -0.49 -0.80 -6.09
CA ALA A 134 0.93 -1.18 -5.98
C ALA A 134 1.65 -1.17 -7.34
N PHE A 135 1.00 -1.55 -8.44
CA PHE A 135 1.57 -1.41 -9.78
C PHE A 135 1.82 0.08 -10.11
N ARG A 136 0.91 0.95 -9.71
CA ARG A 136 1.04 2.39 -9.95
C ARG A 136 2.21 3.01 -9.18
N THR A 137 2.54 2.53 -7.98
CA THR A 137 3.73 3.02 -7.26
C THR A 137 5.01 2.63 -8.01
N VAL A 138 5.10 1.39 -8.52
CA VAL A 138 6.24 0.98 -9.38
C VAL A 138 6.31 1.82 -10.65
N ASN A 139 5.19 2.02 -11.36
CA ASN A 139 5.16 2.85 -12.57
C ASN A 139 5.57 4.31 -12.32
N TYR A 140 5.36 4.81 -11.09
CA TYR A 140 5.77 6.15 -10.70
C TYR A 140 7.28 6.25 -10.44
N TRP A 141 7.86 5.30 -9.68
CA TRP A 141 9.26 5.38 -9.27
C TRP A 141 10.25 4.76 -10.26
N ALA A 142 9.87 3.68 -10.95
CA ALA A 142 10.74 2.97 -11.88
C ALA A 142 10.81 3.72 -13.23
N THR A 143 11.73 4.68 -13.34
CA THR A 143 11.94 5.48 -14.56
C THR A 143 12.92 4.87 -15.55
N GLY A 144 13.58 3.76 -15.19
CA GLY A 144 14.57 3.05 -16.01
C GLY A 144 14.51 1.53 -15.80
N PRO A 145 15.39 0.76 -16.47
CA PRO A 145 15.46 -0.69 -16.30
C PRO A 145 15.85 -1.04 -14.85
N CYS A 146 15.27 -2.13 -14.34
CA CYS A 146 15.64 -2.69 -13.05
C CYS A 146 16.69 -3.80 -13.23
N ASP A 147 17.73 -3.81 -12.41
CA ASP A 147 18.62 -4.98 -12.31
C ASP A 147 17.95 -6.13 -11.54
N GLN A 148 18.57 -7.32 -11.53
CA GLN A 148 17.99 -8.49 -10.88
C GLN A 148 17.76 -8.29 -9.37
N ALA A 149 18.67 -7.61 -8.68
CA ALA A 149 18.53 -7.38 -7.25
C ALA A 149 17.37 -6.41 -6.94
N GLN A 150 17.10 -5.45 -7.82
CA GLN A 150 15.93 -4.58 -7.74
C GLN A 150 14.65 -5.37 -8.04
N LEU A 151 14.66 -6.24 -9.05
CA LEU A 151 13.54 -7.13 -9.36
C LEU A 151 13.19 -8.05 -8.18
N ASP A 152 14.19 -8.66 -7.54
CA ASP A 152 13.98 -9.55 -6.38
C ASP A 152 13.31 -8.80 -5.23
N ARG A 153 13.79 -7.59 -4.91
CA ARG A 153 13.23 -6.76 -3.82
C ARG A 153 11.83 -6.22 -4.13
N LEU A 154 11.58 -5.80 -5.37
CA LEU A 154 10.24 -5.35 -5.81
C LEU A 154 9.26 -6.52 -5.83
N SER A 155 9.68 -7.69 -6.31
CA SER A 155 8.87 -8.92 -6.33
C SER A 155 8.52 -9.37 -4.91
N ALA A 156 9.43 -9.19 -3.94
CA ALA A 156 9.15 -9.48 -2.54
C ALA A 156 7.99 -8.65 -1.96
N VAL A 157 7.77 -7.41 -2.43
CA VAL A 157 6.60 -6.60 -2.04
C VAL A 157 5.31 -7.27 -2.52
N PHE A 158 5.25 -7.71 -3.78
CA PHE A 158 4.08 -8.40 -4.32
C PHE A 158 3.86 -9.75 -3.65
N ARG A 159 4.93 -10.48 -3.34
CA ARG A 159 4.86 -11.74 -2.61
C ARG A 159 4.20 -11.55 -1.24
N VAL A 160 4.63 -10.55 -0.48
CA VAL A 160 4.03 -10.19 0.81
C VAL A 160 2.52 -9.96 0.69
N LEU A 161 2.09 -9.22 -0.33
CA LEU A 161 0.66 -8.94 -0.55
C LEU A 161 -0.11 -10.21 -0.95
N ILE A 162 0.46 -11.06 -1.81
CA ILE A 162 -0.16 -12.31 -2.27
C ILE A 162 -0.28 -13.33 -1.12
N GLU A 163 0.77 -13.45 -0.30
CA GLU A 163 0.79 -14.24 0.95
C GLU A 163 -0.30 -13.77 1.91
N ALA A 164 -0.52 -12.45 2.00
CA ALA A 164 -1.57 -11.84 2.81
C ALA A 164 -2.98 -11.94 2.19
N GLY A 165 -3.12 -12.53 1.00
CA GLY A 165 -4.41 -12.83 0.37
C GLY A 165 -4.77 -11.96 -0.83
N ALA A 166 -3.93 -11.00 -1.24
CA ALA A 166 -4.16 -10.30 -2.51
C ALA A 166 -4.11 -11.31 -3.68
N ASP A 167 -5.04 -11.18 -4.62
CA ASP A 167 -5.17 -12.11 -5.73
C ASP A 167 -4.99 -11.38 -7.06
N PRO A 168 -3.93 -11.71 -7.84
CA PRO A 168 -3.70 -11.09 -9.15
C PRO A 168 -4.73 -11.50 -10.21
N ASP A 169 -5.52 -12.55 -9.93
CA ASP A 169 -6.48 -13.15 -10.85
C ASP A 169 -7.94 -13.00 -10.36
N GLU A 170 -8.19 -12.23 -9.28
CA GLU A 170 -9.55 -11.87 -8.85
C GLU A 170 -10.14 -10.78 -9.77
N PRO A 171 -11.27 -11.04 -10.45
CA PRO A 171 -11.85 -10.07 -11.37
C PRO A 171 -12.44 -8.84 -10.66
N PHE A 172 -12.26 -7.66 -11.25
CA PHE A 172 -12.88 -6.41 -10.83
C PHE A 172 -13.33 -5.58 -12.03
N GLU A 173 -14.16 -4.57 -11.80
CA GLU A 173 -14.57 -3.63 -12.85
C GLU A 173 -13.50 -2.56 -13.08
N TRP A 174 -12.91 -2.52 -14.29
CA TRP A 174 -12.00 -1.45 -14.66
C TRP A 174 -12.78 -0.20 -15.01
N VAL A 175 -12.48 0.90 -14.33
CA VAL A 175 -13.14 2.19 -14.54
C VAL A 175 -12.10 3.26 -14.85
N ASP A 176 -12.24 3.90 -16.01
CA ASP A 176 -11.48 5.11 -16.30
C ASP A 176 -12.15 6.30 -15.61
N VAL A 177 -11.34 7.18 -15.01
CA VAL A 177 -11.83 8.42 -14.41
C VAL A 177 -11.36 9.59 -15.26
N MET A 178 -12.31 10.31 -15.85
CA MET A 178 -12.02 11.48 -16.67
C MET A 178 -11.46 12.60 -15.78
N ALA A 179 -10.23 13.05 -16.07
CA ALA A 179 -9.53 14.00 -15.21
C ALA A 179 -10.31 15.31 -14.99
N ALA A 180 -11.01 15.79 -16.02
CA ALA A 180 -11.75 17.05 -16.03
C ALA A 180 -13.11 16.97 -15.33
N THR A 181 -13.89 15.92 -15.58
CA THR A 181 -15.28 15.79 -15.11
C THR A 181 -15.42 14.90 -13.87
N LYS A 182 -14.37 14.16 -13.51
CA LYS A 182 -14.41 13.06 -12.54
C LYS A 182 -15.42 11.96 -12.89
N GLU A 183 -15.93 11.97 -14.13
CA GLU A 183 -16.84 10.96 -14.63
C GLU A 183 -16.16 9.59 -14.68
N ARG A 184 -16.90 8.57 -14.26
CA ARG A 184 -16.46 7.18 -14.19
C ARG A 184 -16.98 6.44 -15.42
N ILE A 185 -16.07 5.95 -16.25
CA ILE A 185 -16.39 5.23 -17.50
C ILE A 185 -15.97 3.76 -17.33
N PRO A 186 -16.93 2.84 -17.12
CA PRO A 186 -16.65 1.41 -17.10
C PRO A 186 -16.04 0.93 -18.42
N ARG A 187 -14.98 0.14 -18.35
CA ARG A 187 -14.31 -0.48 -19.52
C ARG A 187 -14.49 -2.00 -19.58
N GLY A 188 -15.17 -2.57 -18.59
CA GLY A 188 -15.44 -3.99 -18.46
C GLY A 188 -14.68 -4.65 -17.30
N THR A 189 -14.97 -5.92 -17.08
CA THR A 189 -14.34 -6.74 -16.04
C THR A 189 -12.99 -7.26 -16.51
N VAL A 190 -11.96 -7.12 -15.67
CA VAL A 190 -10.61 -7.66 -15.87
C VAL A 190 -10.03 -8.11 -14.53
N THR A 191 -9.00 -8.93 -14.55
CA THR A 191 -8.14 -9.19 -13.39
C THR A 191 -7.00 -8.16 -13.29
N PRO A 192 -6.36 -7.97 -12.12
CA PRO A 192 -5.13 -7.19 -12.01
C PRO A 192 -4.05 -7.63 -13.02
N ARG A 193 -3.89 -8.93 -13.24
CA ARG A 193 -2.92 -9.48 -14.20
C ARG A 193 -3.25 -9.10 -15.64
N GLU A 194 -4.50 -9.29 -16.07
CA GLU A 194 -4.93 -8.91 -17.43
C GLU A 194 -4.84 -7.40 -17.68
N ALA A 195 -5.09 -6.60 -16.64
CA ALA A 195 -4.98 -5.14 -16.74
C ALA A 195 -3.57 -4.69 -17.17
N LEU A 196 -2.51 -5.37 -16.73
CA LEU A 196 -1.11 -5.06 -17.10
C LEU A 196 -0.87 -5.13 -18.61
N THR A 197 -1.51 -6.07 -19.30
CA THR A 197 -1.40 -6.20 -20.76
C THR A 197 -2.37 -5.26 -21.49
N LYS A 198 -3.55 -5.02 -20.93
CA LYS A 198 -4.64 -4.30 -21.61
C LYS A 198 -4.55 -2.79 -21.49
N TYR A 199 -4.13 -2.27 -20.33
CA TYR A 199 -4.25 -0.85 -19.99
C TYR A 199 -2.93 -0.15 -19.67
N TYR A 200 -1.83 -0.89 -19.51
CA TYR A 200 -0.50 -0.32 -19.29
C TYR A 200 0.36 -0.38 -20.55
N ARG A 201 1.42 0.45 -20.58
CA ARG A 201 2.42 0.40 -21.66
C ARG A 201 3.09 -0.97 -21.67
N GLN A 202 3.31 -1.54 -22.85
CA GLN A 202 3.83 -2.90 -23.04
C GLN A 202 5.04 -3.21 -22.16
N SER A 203 6.10 -2.39 -22.21
CA SER A 203 7.32 -2.64 -21.44
C SER A 203 7.11 -2.64 -19.92
N PHE A 204 6.20 -1.81 -19.42
CA PHE A 204 5.83 -1.81 -18.01
C PHE A 204 4.98 -3.03 -17.65
N GLY A 205 4.02 -3.39 -18.49
CA GLY A 205 3.21 -4.60 -18.32
C GLY A 205 4.07 -5.86 -18.23
N GLU A 206 5.03 -6.02 -19.14
CA GLU A 206 5.99 -7.13 -19.17
C GLU A 206 6.83 -7.20 -17.89
N LEU A 207 7.37 -6.06 -17.44
CA LEU A 207 8.13 -5.96 -16.19
C LEU A 207 7.30 -6.39 -14.97
N MET A 208 6.06 -5.91 -14.87
CA MET A 208 5.17 -6.26 -13.76
C MET A 208 4.76 -7.73 -13.78
N LEU A 209 4.48 -8.28 -14.96
CA LEU A 209 4.17 -9.70 -15.13
C LEU A 209 5.35 -10.59 -14.71
N GLN A 210 6.59 -10.17 -15.02
CA GLN A 210 7.79 -10.83 -14.55
C GLN A 210 7.87 -10.81 -13.01
N MET A 211 7.67 -9.64 -12.37
CA MET A 211 7.69 -9.52 -10.91
C MET A 211 6.59 -10.36 -10.24
N LEU A 212 5.38 -10.40 -10.81
CA LEU A 212 4.31 -11.26 -10.31
C LEU A 212 4.70 -12.74 -10.40
N ALA A 213 5.24 -13.18 -11.54
CA ALA A 213 5.69 -14.56 -11.70
C ALA A 213 6.78 -14.94 -10.69
N MET A 214 7.73 -14.04 -10.41
CA MET A 214 8.76 -14.22 -9.38
C MET A 214 8.13 -14.32 -7.98
N ALA A 215 7.19 -13.41 -7.66
CA ALA A 215 6.48 -13.41 -6.39
C ALA A 215 5.70 -14.72 -6.14
N GLU A 216 5.03 -15.23 -7.17
CA GLU A 216 4.23 -16.46 -7.10
C GLU A 216 5.08 -17.73 -7.04
N ALA A 217 6.23 -17.75 -7.71
CA ALA A 217 7.14 -18.89 -7.67
C ALA A 217 7.73 -19.14 -6.26
N GLU A 218 7.91 -18.06 -5.50
CA GLU A 218 8.44 -18.10 -4.14
C GLU A 218 7.34 -18.12 -3.05
N ALA A 219 6.09 -17.80 -3.40
CA ALA A 219 4.97 -17.89 -2.47
C ALA A 219 4.69 -19.37 -2.13
N PRO A 220 4.37 -19.72 -0.87
CA PRO A 220 3.95 -21.06 -0.53
C PRO A 220 2.73 -21.43 -1.38
N ARG A 221 2.80 -22.58 -2.08
CA ARG A 221 1.70 -23.04 -2.95
C ARG A 221 0.41 -23.02 -2.14
N ARG A 222 -0.57 -22.20 -2.55
CA ARG A 222 -1.93 -22.28 -2.02
C ARG A 222 -2.39 -23.71 -2.23
N THR A 223 -2.47 -24.52 -1.16
CA THR A 223 -3.22 -25.77 -1.20
C THR A 223 -4.65 -25.37 -1.50
N THR A 224 -5.05 -25.53 -2.76
CA THR A 224 -6.43 -25.39 -3.18
C THR A 224 -7.24 -26.49 -2.52
N SER A 225 -7.69 -26.27 -1.29
CA SER A 225 -8.80 -27.02 -0.71
C SER A 225 -10.10 -26.58 -1.37
N ARG A 226 -10.23 -26.82 -2.68
CA ARG A 226 -11.54 -27.03 -3.31
C ARG A 226 -12.04 -28.41 -2.89
N LEU A 227 -12.37 -28.57 -1.61
CA LEU A 227 -13.04 -29.75 -1.11
C LEU A 227 -13.86 -29.38 0.14
N GLY A 228 -15.17 -29.33 -0.06
CA GLY A 228 -16.14 -29.59 1.00
C GLY A 228 -16.79 -28.39 1.65
N LEU A 229 -17.87 -27.88 1.05
CA LEU A 229 -19.03 -27.45 1.85
C LEU A 229 -20.30 -28.06 1.23
N PHE A 230 -20.68 -29.16 1.86
CA PHE A 230 -21.95 -29.85 1.85
C PHE A 230 -23.17 -28.95 1.60
N ARG A 231 -23.99 -29.29 0.60
CA ARG A 231 -25.46 -29.20 0.73
C ARG A 231 -26.01 -30.61 0.93
N ARG A 232 -26.15 -31.04 2.18
CA ARG A 232 -27.15 -32.06 2.52
C ARG A 232 -28.49 -31.32 2.59
N ALA A 233 -29.34 -31.57 1.59
CA ALA A 233 -30.74 -31.22 1.66
C ALA A 233 -31.40 -32.16 2.67
N THR A 234 -32.00 -31.58 3.70
CA THR A 234 -33.01 -32.21 4.56
C THR A 234 -34.28 -32.44 3.74
N ARG A 235 -34.75 -33.68 3.70
CA ARG A 235 -36.16 -34.06 3.67
C ARG A 235 -36.32 -35.36 4.43
#